data_AF-A0AAF3J6V6-F1
#
_entry.id   AF-A0AAF3J6V6-F1
#
_cell.length_a   1.000
_cell.length_b   1.000
_cell.length_c   1.000
_cell.angle_alpha   90.00
_cell.angle_beta   90.00
_cell.angle_gamma   90.00
#
_symmetry.space_group_name_H-M   'P 1'
#
loop_
_entity.id
_entity.type
_entity.pdbx_description
1 polymer ?
#
loop_
_entity_poly.entity_id
_entity_poly.type
_entity_poly.pdbx_seq_one_letter_code
_entity_poly.pdbx_strand_id
1 'polypeptide(L)'
;MGSKLKKERRRSRSSSREHKKKRKRSESTDESSASSGDFQKKLQDHRKEKREQKKVDKERRKEVETPEEKRARRLAKKLKKQEKRKQQVDDGYLPPSVPYTNLNNPFNDPKLSDTFVWKKKLDTEGRGDIKKKDLERETKDRVRKNLYEMEELKRNRDARLAAREDYDMIKRDQEKAMYGDWDKTEADFQLQQAKVRSQLRIEQNRAKPIDLLIRYIDYKDEPTEVDKTGDKEFELEDPFKYIRNLTIDDYEDLFEDIKVCRKIDGIKNADFWEDIITIASDELRRAKTSKKEAPTQVVQGDIEKVYKVCK
;
A
#
# COMPACT_ATOMS: atom_id res chain seq x y z
N MET A 1 -72.13 -26.38 59.74
CA MET A 1 -72.34 -27.84 59.66
C MET A 1 -72.17 -28.28 58.21
N GLY A 2 -71.36 -29.31 57.93
CA GLY A 2 -71.11 -29.84 56.58
C GLY A 2 -69.62 -29.81 56.21
N SER A 3 -68.79 -30.60 56.88
CA SER A 3 -68.32 -31.94 56.44
C SER A 3 -67.57 -31.90 55.10
N LYS A 4 -66.25 -31.73 55.14
CA LYS A 4 -65.26 -32.80 54.89
C LYS A 4 -65.64 -33.72 53.72
N LEU A 5 -64.86 -33.66 52.65
CA LEU A 5 -64.35 -34.84 51.95
C LEU A 5 -63.13 -34.45 51.10
N LYS A 6 -61.96 -34.67 51.70
CA LYS A 6 -60.63 -34.47 51.12
C LYS A 6 -60.42 -35.59 50.09
N LYS A 7 -60.70 -35.30 48.81
CA LYS A 7 -60.52 -36.26 47.71
C LYS A 7 -59.03 -36.36 47.39
N GLU A 8 -58.35 -37.34 47.99
CA GLU A 8 -57.01 -37.76 47.61
C GLU A 8 -57.01 -38.20 46.13
N ARG A 9 -56.55 -37.34 45.24
CA ARG A 9 -56.19 -37.73 43.89
C ARG A 9 -54.81 -38.40 43.95
N ARG A 10 -54.83 -39.72 44.17
CA ARG A 10 -53.71 -40.62 43.90
C ARG A 10 -53.26 -40.43 42.44
N ARG A 11 -52.22 -39.62 42.23
CA ARG A 11 -51.49 -39.58 40.95
C ARG A 11 -50.64 -40.84 40.88
N SER A 12 -51.21 -41.89 40.30
CA SER A 12 -50.48 -43.04 39.76
C SER A 12 -49.54 -42.55 38.65
N ARG A 13 -48.33 -42.12 39.03
CA ARG A 13 -47.22 -41.96 38.08
C ARG A 13 -46.70 -43.34 37.72
N SER A 14 -47.33 -43.96 36.73
CA SER A 14 -46.76 -45.08 35.99
C SER A 14 -45.52 -44.59 35.22
N SER A 15 -44.39 -44.50 35.91
CA SER A 15 -43.09 -44.35 35.29
C SER A 15 -42.74 -45.68 34.63
N SER A 16 -43.16 -45.89 33.39
CA SER A 16 -42.59 -46.92 32.52
C SER A 16 -41.09 -46.63 32.38
N ARG A 17 -40.27 -47.26 33.22
CA ARG A 17 -38.82 -47.27 33.06
C ARG A 17 -38.52 -48.30 31.97
N GLU A 18 -38.46 -47.83 30.74
CA GLU A 18 -37.86 -48.59 29.64
C GLU A 18 -36.44 -48.99 30.04
N HIS A 19 -36.25 -50.28 30.33
CA HIS A 19 -34.94 -50.88 30.46
C HIS A 19 -34.25 -50.78 29.10
N LYS A 20 -33.36 -49.79 28.94
CA LYS A 20 -32.37 -49.78 27.85
C LYS A 20 -31.57 -51.08 27.93
N LYS A 21 -31.94 -52.05 27.07
CA LYS A 21 -31.11 -53.22 26.76
C LYS A 21 -29.72 -52.69 26.41
N LYS A 22 -28.74 -52.95 27.26
CA LYS A 22 -27.32 -52.76 26.94
C LYS A 22 -27.05 -53.63 25.72
N ARG A 23 -26.85 -52.99 24.56
CA ARG A 23 -26.32 -53.65 23.37
C ARG A 23 -25.02 -54.34 23.79
N LYS A 24 -25.04 -55.68 23.78
CA LYS A 24 -23.81 -56.48 23.84
C LYS A 24 -22.98 -56.04 22.65
N ARG A 25 -21.81 -55.49 22.95
CA ARG A 25 -20.78 -55.23 21.94
C ARG A 25 -20.33 -56.62 21.50
N SER A 26 -20.49 -56.94 20.22
CA SER A 26 -19.92 -58.13 19.61
C SER A 26 -18.41 -58.07 19.83
N GLU A 27 -17.92 -58.98 20.67
CA GLU A 27 -16.52 -59.29 20.85
C GLU A 27 -16.10 -60.02 19.57
N SER A 28 -15.36 -59.34 18.70
CA SER A 28 -14.64 -59.99 17.63
C SER A 28 -13.56 -60.85 18.27
N THR A 29 -13.68 -62.16 18.10
CA THR A 29 -12.67 -63.16 18.39
C THR A 29 -11.49 -62.91 17.46
N ASP A 30 -10.45 -62.29 18.01
CA ASP A 30 -9.13 -62.21 17.37
C ASP A 30 -8.26 -63.25 18.08
N GLU A 31 -8.05 -64.36 17.39
CA GLU A 31 -7.18 -65.47 17.77
C GLU A 31 -5.72 -65.03 17.63
N SER A 32 -5.11 -64.54 18.72
CA SER A 32 -3.64 -64.51 18.84
C SER A 32 -3.12 -64.38 20.28
N SER A 33 -2.37 -65.41 20.70
CA SER A 33 -1.41 -65.48 21.81
C SER A 33 -1.94 -65.45 23.26
N ALA A 34 -1.93 -66.64 23.88
CA ALA A 34 -2.34 -66.94 25.26
C ALA A 34 -1.32 -66.50 26.34
N SER A 35 -0.91 -65.24 26.36
CA SER A 35 -0.01 -64.70 27.41
C SER A 35 -0.41 -63.31 27.95
N SER A 36 -1.62 -62.80 27.64
CA SER A 36 -2.02 -61.40 27.93
C SER A 36 -3.31 -61.23 28.75
N GLY A 37 -3.75 -62.25 29.48
CA GLY A 37 -4.89 -62.12 30.41
C GLY A 37 -4.53 -61.31 31.67
N ASP A 38 -3.31 -61.50 32.18
CA ASP A 38 -2.81 -60.84 33.39
C ASP A 38 -2.55 -59.34 33.17
N PHE A 39 -2.05 -58.96 31.98
CA PHE A 39 -1.78 -57.56 31.63
C PHE A 39 -3.07 -56.73 31.49
N GLN A 40 -4.10 -57.27 30.83
CA GLN A 40 -5.41 -56.62 30.71
C GLN A 40 -6.07 -56.42 32.10
N LYS A 41 -5.94 -57.40 32.99
CA LYS A 41 -6.45 -57.35 34.37
C LYS A 41 -5.68 -56.32 35.20
N LYS A 42 -4.35 -56.33 35.16
CA LYS A 42 -3.48 -55.30 35.78
C LYS A 42 -3.78 -53.90 35.26
N LEU A 43 -4.05 -53.73 33.97
CA LEU A 43 -4.42 -52.42 33.40
C LEU A 43 -5.77 -51.93 33.91
N GLN A 44 -6.74 -52.84 34.08
CA GLN A 44 -8.04 -52.50 34.69
C GLN A 44 -7.89 -52.15 36.17
N ASP A 45 -7.07 -52.87 36.92
CA ASP A 45 -6.84 -52.62 38.35
C ASP A 45 -6.05 -51.33 38.56
N HIS A 46 -5.01 -51.05 37.78
CA HIS A 46 -4.32 -49.77 37.77
C HIS A 46 -5.24 -48.60 37.38
N ARG A 47 -6.21 -48.82 36.47
CA ARG A 47 -7.27 -47.82 36.17
C ARG A 47 -8.21 -47.60 37.35
N LYS A 48 -8.51 -48.62 38.16
CA LYS A 48 -9.34 -48.48 39.37
C LYS A 48 -8.58 -47.74 40.46
N GLU A 49 -7.35 -48.13 40.72
CA GLU A 49 -6.46 -47.50 41.69
C GLU A 49 -6.25 -46.02 41.37
N LYS A 50 -5.95 -45.68 40.11
CA LYS A 50 -5.83 -44.29 39.65
C LYS A 50 -7.14 -43.49 39.81
N ARG A 51 -8.30 -44.14 39.74
CA ARG A 51 -9.60 -43.47 40.01
C ARG A 51 -9.83 -43.27 41.50
N GLU A 52 -9.36 -44.18 42.33
CA GLU A 52 -9.44 -44.09 43.79
C GLU A 52 -8.48 -43.03 44.33
N GLN A 53 -7.22 -43.04 43.90
CA GLN A 53 -6.26 -41.97 44.19
C GLN A 53 -6.81 -40.60 43.80
N LYS A 54 -7.40 -40.46 42.60
CA LYS A 54 -8.06 -39.21 42.17
C LYS A 54 -9.26 -38.81 43.02
N LYS A 55 -9.96 -39.76 43.66
CA LYS A 55 -11.06 -39.44 44.59
C LYS A 55 -10.49 -38.93 45.90
N VAL A 56 -9.49 -39.64 46.46
CA VAL A 56 -8.80 -39.27 47.69
C VAL A 56 -8.13 -37.91 47.54
N ASP A 57 -7.38 -37.67 46.47
CA ASP A 57 -6.76 -36.35 46.19
C ASP A 57 -7.80 -35.24 46.07
N LYS A 58 -8.96 -35.55 45.49
CA LYS A 58 -10.06 -34.59 45.35
C LYS A 58 -10.81 -34.36 46.65
N GLU A 59 -10.72 -35.26 47.62
CA GLU A 59 -11.25 -35.10 48.98
C GLU A 59 -10.26 -34.30 49.81
N ARG A 60 -8.98 -34.68 49.80
CA ARG A 60 -7.89 -33.90 50.40
C ARG A 60 -7.87 -32.45 49.90
N ARG A 61 -8.01 -32.21 48.59
CA ARG A 61 -8.09 -30.85 48.02
C ARG A 61 -9.34 -30.08 48.44
N LYS A 62 -10.44 -30.73 48.81
CA LYS A 62 -11.67 -30.06 49.29
C LYS A 62 -11.61 -29.75 50.78
N GLU A 63 -10.85 -30.52 51.54
CA GLU A 63 -10.68 -30.35 52.99
C GLU A 63 -9.72 -29.19 53.31
N VAL A 64 -8.73 -28.97 52.43
CA VAL A 64 -7.78 -27.83 52.51
C VAL A 64 -8.35 -26.56 51.83
N GLU A 65 -9.47 -26.66 51.12
CA GLU A 65 -10.06 -25.57 50.30
C GLU A 65 -10.67 -24.48 51.22
N THR A 66 -10.20 -23.24 51.06
CA THR A 66 -10.78 -22.08 51.76
C THR A 66 -12.23 -21.82 51.32
N PRO A 67 -13.08 -21.15 52.14
CA PRO A 67 -14.48 -20.89 51.77
C PRO A 67 -14.63 -20.06 50.49
N GLU A 68 -13.64 -19.24 50.15
CA GLU A 68 -13.58 -18.43 48.93
C GLU A 68 -13.28 -19.29 47.69
N GLU A 69 -12.32 -20.20 47.78
CA GLU A 69 -11.96 -21.12 46.71
C GLU A 69 -13.12 -22.11 46.38
N LYS A 70 -13.88 -22.51 47.40
CA LYS A 70 -15.13 -23.28 47.22
C LYS A 70 -16.19 -22.50 46.42
N ARG A 71 -16.26 -21.17 46.56
CA ARG A 71 -17.15 -20.30 45.76
C ARG A 71 -16.66 -20.18 44.32
N ALA A 72 -15.36 -19.97 44.11
CA ALA A 72 -14.73 -19.95 42.79
C ALA A 72 -14.97 -21.26 42.02
N ARG A 73 -14.84 -22.42 42.68
CA ARG A 73 -15.12 -23.72 42.07
C ARG A 73 -16.59 -23.91 41.68
N ARG A 74 -17.53 -23.42 42.49
CA ARG A 74 -18.96 -23.43 42.16
C ARG A 74 -19.27 -22.52 40.98
N LEU A 75 -18.66 -21.33 40.92
CA LEU A 75 -18.77 -20.41 39.79
C LEU A 75 -18.18 -21.00 38.52
N ALA A 76 -16.98 -21.58 38.56
CA ALA A 76 -16.36 -22.25 37.42
C ALA A 76 -17.20 -23.44 36.93
N LYS A 77 -17.79 -24.23 37.84
CA LYS A 77 -18.72 -25.31 37.46
C LYS A 77 -19.99 -24.77 36.80
N LYS A 78 -20.51 -23.62 37.25
CA LYS A 78 -21.67 -22.94 36.67
C LYS A 78 -21.35 -22.36 35.29
N LEU A 79 -20.23 -21.67 35.14
CA LEU A 79 -19.74 -21.13 33.86
C LEU A 79 -19.49 -22.26 32.86
N LYS A 80 -18.78 -23.32 33.24
CA LYS A 80 -18.56 -24.49 32.37
C LYS A 80 -19.86 -25.20 31.98
N LYS A 81 -20.86 -25.21 32.86
CA LYS A 81 -22.20 -25.75 32.53
C LYS A 81 -22.96 -24.83 31.56
N GLN A 82 -22.82 -23.51 31.70
CA GLN A 82 -23.40 -22.55 30.78
C GLN A 82 -22.71 -22.57 29.42
N GLU A 83 -21.38 -22.60 29.39
CA GLU A 83 -20.57 -22.73 28.17
C GLU A 83 -20.90 -24.01 27.43
N LYS A 84 -21.01 -25.17 28.10
CA LYS A 84 -21.47 -26.41 27.46
C LYS A 84 -22.90 -26.32 26.91
N ARG A 85 -23.79 -25.54 27.55
CA ARG A 85 -25.14 -25.30 27.01
C ARG A 85 -25.11 -24.38 25.80
N LYS A 86 -24.28 -23.32 25.82
CA LYS A 86 -24.05 -22.43 24.69
C LYS A 86 -23.47 -23.21 23.51
N GLN A 87 -22.37 -23.93 23.72
CA GLN A 87 -21.76 -24.80 22.72
C GLN A 87 -22.75 -25.81 22.15
N GLN A 88 -23.68 -26.38 22.92
CA GLN A 88 -24.71 -27.29 22.38
C GLN A 88 -25.79 -26.60 21.55
N VAL A 89 -26.10 -25.34 21.86
CA VAL A 89 -27.07 -24.53 21.09
C VAL A 89 -26.41 -23.97 19.83
N ASP A 90 -25.09 -23.73 19.91
CA ASP A 90 -24.22 -23.23 18.84
C ASP A 90 -23.50 -24.36 18.08
N ASP A 91 -23.72 -25.65 18.38
CA ASP A 91 -23.11 -26.81 17.68
C ASP A 91 -23.82 -27.07 16.35
N GLY A 92 -24.02 -25.99 15.60
CA GLY A 92 -24.58 -26.02 14.28
C GLY A 92 -23.60 -26.56 13.25
N TYR A 93 -24.17 -27.06 12.15
CA TYR A 93 -23.42 -27.46 10.96
C TYR A 93 -22.87 -26.26 10.15
N LEU A 94 -23.45 -25.08 10.34
CA LEU A 94 -23.13 -23.87 9.58
C LEU A 94 -21.68 -23.38 9.86
N PRO A 95 -20.93 -22.98 8.82
CA PRO A 95 -19.59 -22.45 9.02
C PRO A 95 -19.62 -21.09 9.75
N PRO A 96 -18.57 -20.74 10.53
CA PRO A 96 -18.51 -19.50 11.29
C PRO A 96 -18.62 -18.22 10.46
N SER A 97 -18.39 -18.31 9.15
CA SER A 97 -18.57 -17.19 8.20
C SER A 97 -20.02 -16.81 7.96
N VAL A 98 -20.97 -17.69 8.27
CA VAL A 98 -22.41 -17.41 8.12
C VAL A 98 -22.89 -16.62 9.34
N PRO A 99 -23.47 -15.42 9.16
CA PRO A 99 -23.82 -14.52 10.26
C PRO A 99 -25.04 -14.97 11.08
N TYR A 100 -25.68 -16.06 10.66
CA TYR A 100 -26.90 -16.59 11.26
C TYR A 100 -26.62 -17.78 12.16
N THR A 101 -27.17 -17.72 13.36
CA THR A 101 -27.13 -18.80 14.35
C THR A 101 -28.56 -19.17 14.74
N ASN A 102 -28.75 -20.30 15.43
CA ASN A 102 -30.08 -20.71 15.92
C ASN A 102 -30.74 -19.66 16.85
N LEU A 103 -29.95 -18.77 17.45
CA LEU A 103 -30.42 -17.70 18.34
C LEU A 103 -30.64 -16.37 17.61
N ASN A 104 -29.99 -16.17 16.46
CA ASN A 104 -30.05 -14.94 15.65
C ASN A 104 -30.55 -15.27 14.24
N ASN A 105 -31.75 -15.84 14.17
CA ASN A 105 -32.38 -16.23 12.92
C ASN A 105 -33.55 -15.29 12.56
N PRO A 106 -33.46 -14.52 11.46
CA PRO A 106 -34.52 -13.59 11.04
C PRO A 106 -35.82 -14.29 10.60
N PHE A 107 -35.78 -15.60 10.34
CA PHE A 107 -36.95 -16.39 9.91
C PHE A 107 -37.73 -17.01 11.07
N ASN A 108 -37.42 -16.64 12.32
CA ASN A 108 -38.08 -17.19 13.51
C ASN A 108 -38.02 -18.73 13.62
N ASP A 109 -37.12 -19.40 12.88
CA ASP A 109 -36.93 -20.85 12.95
C ASP A 109 -35.93 -21.19 14.08
N PRO A 110 -36.36 -21.96 15.10
CA PRO A 110 -35.52 -22.33 16.25
C PRO A 110 -34.41 -23.34 15.94
N LYS A 111 -34.36 -23.93 14.73
CA LYS A 111 -33.41 -24.98 14.35
C LYS A 111 -32.74 -24.74 12.99
N LEU A 112 -32.34 -23.51 12.73
CA LEU A 112 -31.67 -23.11 11.48
C LEU A 112 -30.45 -23.98 11.11
N SER A 113 -29.71 -24.46 12.10
CA SER A 113 -28.49 -25.24 11.89
C SER A 113 -28.72 -26.73 11.63
N ASP A 114 -29.96 -27.22 11.75
CA ASP A 114 -30.28 -28.63 11.51
C ASP A 114 -30.30 -28.89 9.99
N THR A 115 -29.57 -29.92 9.55
CA THR A 115 -29.56 -30.27 8.12
C THR A 115 -30.82 -31.03 7.72
N PHE A 116 -31.43 -30.64 6.61
CA PHE A 116 -32.50 -31.41 5.99
C PHE A 116 -31.97 -32.76 5.50
N VAL A 117 -32.69 -33.84 5.83
CA VAL A 117 -32.34 -35.21 5.41
C VAL A 117 -33.43 -35.74 4.51
N TRP A 118 -33.08 -36.01 3.26
CA TRP A 118 -34.00 -36.59 2.30
C TRP A 118 -34.10 -38.10 2.51
N LYS A 119 -34.96 -38.52 3.46
CA LYS A 119 -35.09 -39.92 3.90
C LYS A 119 -35.29 -40.89 2.74
N LYS A 120 -36.23 -40.59 1.83
CA LYS A 120 -36.51 -41.42 0.64
C LYS A 120 -35.28 -41.61 -0.26
N LYS A 121 -34.46 -40.57 -0.43
CA LYS A 121 -33.20 -40.64 -1.19
C LYS A 121 -32.17 -41.51 -0.48
N LEU A 122 -32.06 -41.35 0.84
CA LEU A 122 -31.16 -42.11 1.70
C LEU A 122 -31.50 -43.61 1.69
N ASP A 123 -32.79 -43.95 1.67
CA ASP A 123 -33.28 -45.32 1.57
C ASP A 123 -33.03 -45.91 0.17
N THR A 124 -33.24 -45.13 -0.91
CA THR A 124 -32.91 -45.58 -2.28
C THR A 124 -31.41 -45.76 -2.53
N GLU A 125 -30.56 -45.00 -1.82
CA GLU A 125 -29.09 -45.12 -1.87
C GLU A 125 -28.55 -46.25 -0.97
N GLY A 126 -29.43 -47.05 -0.34
CA GLY A 126 -29.03 -48.15 0.55
C GLY A 126 -28.35 -47.68 1.85
N ARG A 127 -28.45 -46.38 2.16
CA ARG A 127 -27.84 -45.73 3.34
C ARG A 127 -28.84 -45.53 4.48
N GLY A 128 -30.06 -46.05 4.39
CA GLY A 128 -31.14 -45.85 5.36
C GLY A 128 -30.79 -46.19 6.82
N ASP A 129 -29.85 -47.11 7.04
CA ASP A 129 -29.38 -47.52 8.38
C ASP A 129 -28.30 -46.60 9.00
N ILE A 130 -27.80 -45.61 8.26
CA ILE A 130 -26.78 -44.68 8.75
C ILE A 130 -27.39 -43.77 9.82
N LYS A 131 -26.72 -43.68 10.96
CA LYS A 131 -27.18 -42.82 12.06
C LYS A 131 -27.12 -41.36 11.64
N LYS A 132 -28.18 -40.60 11.94
CA LYS A 132 -28.27 -39.14 11.75
C LYS A 132 -26.99 -38.39 12.17
N LYS A 133 -26.38 -38.80 13.30
CA LYS A 133 -25.15 -38.22 13.85
C LYS A 133 -23.91 -38.42 12.96
N ASP A 134 -23.82 -39.54 12.26
CA ASP A 134 -22.68 -39.83 11.38
C ASP A 134 -22.83 -39.04 10.06
N LEU A 135 -24.07 -38.86 9.58
CA LEU A 135 -24.39 -38.00 8.44
C LEU A 135 -24.06 -36.53 8.73
N GLU A 136 -24.44 -36.02 9.91
CA GLU A 136 -24.09 -34.66 10.38
C GLU A 136 -22.57 -34.44 10.49
N ARG A 137 -21.79 -35.48 10.78
CA ARG A 137 -20.33 -35.39 10.80
C ARG A 137 -19.76 -35.30 9.39
N GLU A 138 -20.21 -36.17 8.49
CA GLU A 138 -19.76 -36.20 7.09
C GLU A 138 -20.09 -34.88 6.37
N THR A 139 -21.28 -34.32 6.62
CA THR A 139 -21.63 -33.00 6.10
C THR A 139 -20.67 -31.96 6.67
N LYS A 140 -20.47 -31.90 8.00
CA LYS A 140 -19.60 -30.90 8.66
C LYS A 140 -18.18 -30.94 8.10
N ASP A 141 -17.66 -32.13 7.84
CA ASP A 141 -16.33 -32.29 7.27
C ASP A 141 -16.27 -31.86 5.79
N ARG A 142 -17.34 -32.08 5.01
CA ARG A 142 -17.46 -31.55 3.65
C ARG A 142 -17.47 -30.02 3.62
N VAL A 143 -18.22 -29.37 4.51
CA VAL A 143 -18.24 -27.90 4.59
C VAL A 143 -16.88 -27.33 5.01
N ARG A 144 -16.21 -27.98 5.97
CA ARG A 144 -14.86 -27.56 6.36
C ARG A 144 -13.87 -27.66 5.21
N LYS A 145 -13.89 -28.77 4.46
CA LYS A 145 -13.03 -28.94 3.28
C LYS A 145 -13.32 -27.88 2.23
N ASN A 146 -14.60 -27.65 1.91
CA ASN A 146 -14.98 -26.62 0.96
C ASN A 146 -14.56 -25.21 1.41
N LEU A 147 -14.69 -24.90 2.70
CA LEU A 147 -14.24 -23.61 3.24
C LEU A 147 -12.72 -23.43 3.09
N TYR A 148 -11.95 -24.48 3.39
CA TYR A 148 -10.49 -24.47 3.23
C TYR A 148 -10.09 -24.31 1.76
N GLU A 149 -10.74 -25.05 0.85
CA GLU A 149 -10.53 -24.90 -0.59
C GLU A 149 -10.83 -23.46 -1.07
N MET A 150 -11.92 -22.87 -0.59
CA MET A 150 -12.29 -21.48 -0.91
C MET A 150 -11.30 -20.46 -0.35
N GLU A 151 -10.78 -20.69 0.86
CA GLU A 151 -9.77 -19.84 1.48
C GLU A 151 -8.44 -19.90 0.73
N GLU A 152 -8.01 -21.10 0.32
CA GLU A 152 -6.80 -21.28 -0.49
C GLU A 152 -6.93 -20.61 -1.85
N LEU A 153 -8.07 -20.76 -2.52
CA LEU A 153 -8.36 -20.06 -3.79
C LEU A 153 -8.34 -18.54 -3.62
N LYS A 154 -8.88 -18.02 -2.51
CA LYS A 154 -8.83 -16.59 -2.20
C LYS A 154 -7.37 -16.13 -2.00
N ARG A 155 -6.60 -16.85 -1.18
CA ARG A 155 -5.19 -16.57 -0.94
C ARG A 155 -4.38 -16.56 -2.24
N ASN A 156 -4.63 -17.51 -3.13
CA ASN A 156 -3.95 -17.58 -4.43
C ASN A 156 -4.30 -16.38 -5.32
N ARG A 157 -5.58 -15.97 -5.36
CA ARG A 157 -6.01 -14.77 -6.09
C ARG A 157 -5.37 -13.50 -5.53
N ASP A 158 -5.39 -13.34 -4.21
CA ASP A 158 -4.81 -12.18 -3.54
C ASP A 158 -3.29 -12.12 -3.78
N ALA A 159 -2.59 -13.26 -3.71
CA ALA A 159 -1.17 -13.34 -4.03
C ALA A 159 -0.86 -12.99 -5.50
N ARG A 160 -1.71 -13.42 -6.44
CA ARG A 160 -1.56 -13.07 -7.87
C ARG A 160 -1.80 -11.59 -8.13
N LEU A 161 -2.78 -10.99 -7.45
CA LEU A 161 -3.06 -9.56 -7.55
C LEU A 161 -1.92 -8.74 -6.96
N ALA A 162 -1.44 -9.09 -5.76
CA ALA A 162 -0.29 -8.45 -5.14
C ALA A 162 0.96 -8.53 -6.02
N ALA A 163 1.28 -9.71 -6.57
CA ALA A 163 2.41 -9.86 -7.48
C ALA A 163 2.27 -8.96 -8.73
N ARG A 164 1.06 -8.84 -9.29
CA ARG A 164 0.81 -7.95 -10.43
C ARG A 164 1.00 -6.48 -10.04
N GLU A 165 0.50 -6.07 -8.88
CA GLU A 165 0.66 -4.71 -8.35
C GLU A 165 2.15 -4.38 -8.13
N ASP A 166 2.93 -5.32 -7.59
CA ASP A 166 4.37 -5.19 -7.43
C ASP A 166 5.09 -5.02 -8.78
N TYR A 167 4.75 -5.83 -9.78
CA TYR A 167 5.28 -5.68 -11.15
C TYR A 167 4.91 -4.32 -11.76
N ASP A 168 3.66 -3.88 -11.59
CA ASP A 168 3.21 -2.58 -12.09
C ASP A 168 3.89 -1.41 -11.35
N MET A 169 4.17 -1.55 -10.05
CA MET A 169 4.93 -0.58 -9.27
C MET A 169 6.38 -0.49 -9.77
N ILE A 170 7.06 -1.64 -9.90
CA ILE A 170 8.42 -1.71 -10.45
C ILE A 170 8.48 -1.06 -11.84
N LYS A 171 7.50 -1.34 -12.70
CA LYS A 171 7.43 -0.73 -14.04
C LYS A 171 7.30 0.79 -13.97
N ARG A 172 6.40 1.31 -13.13
CA ARG A 172 6.25 2.77 -12.93
C ARG A 172 7.53 3.40 -12.39
N ASP A 173 8.23 2.73 -11.48
CA ASP A 173 9.46 3.26 -10.91
C ASP A 173 10.61 3.23 -11.92
N GLN A 174 10.68 2.21 -12.78
CA GLN A 174 11.59 2.19 -13.93
C GLN A 174 11.27 3.32 -14.91
N GLU A 175 10.01 3.53 -15.27
CA GLU A 175 9.60 4.64 -16.13
C GLU A 175 9.98 5.99 -15.51
N LYS A 176 9.68 6.22 -14.23
CA LYS A 176 10.09 7.44 -13.52
C LYS A 176 11.60 7.62 -13.46
N ALA A 177 12.38 6.54 -13.34
CA ALA A 177 13.84 6.63 -13.36
C ALA A 177 14.34 7.03 -14.75
N MET A 178 13.79 6.43 -15.81
CA MET A 178 14.16 6.76 -17.21
C MET A 178 13.75 8.18 -17.59
N TYR A 179 12.56 8.62 -17.18
CA TYR A 179 12.07 9.98 -17.40
C TYR A 179 12.55 10.98 -16.33
N GLY A 180 13.22 10.53 -15.28
CA GLY A 180 13.75 11.40 -14.23
C GLY A 180 14.96 12.21 -14.72
N ASP A 181 15.65 11.73 -15.74
CA ASP A 181 16.72 12.46 -16.41
C ASP A 181 16.21 13.46 -17.46
N TRP A 182 14.89 13.60 -17.63
CA TRP A 182 14.30 14.49 -18.62
C TRP A 182 14.72 15.95 -18.39
N ASP A 183 14.78 16.42 -17.15
CA ASP A 183 15.23 17.78 -16.81
C ASP A 183 16.67 18.07 -17.26
N LYS A 184 17.56 17.07 -17.17
CA LYS A 184 18.94 17.21 -17.63
C LYS A 184 19.00 17.24 -19.15
N THR A 185 18.31 16.31 -19.80
CA THR A 185 18.26 16.27 -21.27
C THR A 185 17.59 17.51 -21.87
N GLU A 186 16.61 18.09 -21.18
CA GLU A 186 15.94 19.33 -21.58
C GLU A 186 16.87 20.54 -21.41
N ALA A 187 17.63 20.62 -20.32
CA ALA A 187 18.63 21.67 -20.14
C ALA A 187 19.74 21.60 -21.22
N ASP A 188 20.22 20.39 -21.53
CA ASP A 188 21.20 20.17 -22.61
C ASP A 188 20.62 20.54 -23.97
N PHE A 189 19.35 20.19 -24.24
CA PHE A 189 18.65 20.55 -25.46
C PHE A 189 18.48 22.07 -25.60
N GLN A 190 18.08 22.77 -24.53
CA GLN A 190 17.97 24.22 -24.51
C GLN A 190 19.32 24.88 -24.78
N LEU A 191 20.40 24.35 -24.20
CA LEU A 191 21.76 24.82 -24.47
C LEU A 191 22.14 24.63 -25.94
N GLN A 192 21.88 23.45 -26.51
CA GLN A 192 22.13 23.17 -27.93
C GLN A 192 21.31 24.08 -28.84
N GLN A 193 20.03 24.27 -28.54
CA GLN A 193 19.15 25.17 -29.29
C GLN A 193 19.63 26.62 -29.19
N ALA A 194 20.09 27.07 -28.02
CA ALA A 194 20.66 28.41 -27.85
C ALA A 194 21.91 28.60 -28.72
N LYS A 195 22.81 27.60 -28.78
CA LYS A 195 24.00 27.60 -29.66
C LYS A 195 23.62 27.69 -31.14
N VAL A 196 22.72 26.81 -31.60
CA VAL A 196 22.25 26.80 -33.00
C VAL A 196 21.58 28.12 -33.36
N ARG A 197 20.76 28.67 -32.46
CA ARG A 197 20.09 29.97 -32.66
C ARG A 197 21.08 31.12 -32.73
N SER A 198 22.11 31.10 -31.89
CA SER A 198 23.21 32.07 -31.90
C SER A 198 23.95 32.03 -33.23
N GLN A 199 24.35 30.84 -33.67
CA GLN A 199 25.00 30.63 -34.96
C GLN A 199 24.15 31.17 -36.12
N LEU A 200 22.86 30.84 -36.15
CA LEU A 200 21.96 31.31 -37.21
C LEU A 200 21.79 32.84 -37.22
N ARG A 201 21.75 33.49 -36.04
CA ARG A 201 21.69 34.96 -35.95
C ARG A 201 22.93 35.62 -36.54
N ILE A 202 24.10 35.04 -36.31
CA ILE A 202 25.35 35.51 -36.89
C ILE A 202 25.32 35.38 -38.41
N GLU A 203 24.87 34.24 -38.93
CA GLU A 203 24.73 34.03 -40.38
C GLU A 203 23.72 34.99 -41.04
N GLN A 204 22.69 35.40 -40.30
CA GLN A 204 21.64 36.31 -40.79
C GLN A 204 21.95 37.80 -40.56
N ASN A 205 23.18 38.15 -40.14
CA ASN A 205 23.61 39.51 -39.80
C ASN A 205 22.72 40.21 -38.75
N ARG A 206 22.12 39.43 -37.84
CA ARG A 206 21.28 39.88 -36.72
C ARG A 206 21.84 39.39 -35.39
N ALA A 207 23.17 39.30 -35.30
CA ALA A 207 23.85 38.84 -34.12
C ALA A 207 23.59 39.79 -32.95
N LYS A 208 23.26 39.25 -31.78
CA LYS A 208 23.33 40.03 -30.56
C LYS A 208 24.80 40.21 -30.15
N PRO A 209 25.13 41.26 -29.37
CA PRO A 209 26.49 41.45 -28.84
C PRO A 209 27.02 40.22 -28.10
N ILE A 210 26.17 39.53 -27.33
CA ILE A 210 26.55 38.28 -26.65
C ILE A 210 26.95 37.16 -27.63
N ASP A 211 26.26 37.03 -28.76
CA ASP A 211 26.53 35.99 -29.76
C ASP A 211 27.95 36.17 -30.35
N LEU A 212 28.36 37.43 -30.55
CA LEU A 212 29.68 37.78 -31.07
C LEU A 212 30.78 37.60 -30.02
N LEU A 213 30.49 37.91 -28.75
CA LEU A 213 31.41 37.71 -27.63
C LEU A 213 31.66 36.23 -27.35
N ILE A 214 30.61 35.39 -27.39
CA ILE A 214 30.76 33.94 -27.26
C ILE A 214 31.62 33.40 -28.40
N ARG A 215 31.36 33.82 -29.64
CA ARG A 215 32.18 33.42 -30.79
C ARG A 215 33.65 33.85 -30.65
N TYR A 216 33.91 35.00 -30.04
CA TYR A 216 35.28 35.47 -29.74
C TYR A 216 36.00 34.53 -28.77
N ILE A 217 35.31 34.02 -27.75
CA ILE A 217 35.84 33.04 -26.82
C ILE A 217 36.07 31.69 -27.52
N ASP A 218 35.09 31.21 -28.30
CA ASP A 218 35.21 29.94 -29.02
C ASP A 218 36.44 29.95 -29.96
N TYR A 219 36.68 31.07 -30.66
CA TYR A 219 37.86 31.25 -31.51
C TYR A 219 39.19 31.25 -30.73
N LYS A 220 39.19 31.76 -29.49
CA LYS A 220 40.38 31.78 -28.61
C LYS A 220 40.73 30.37 -28.11
N ASP A 221 39.72 29.55 -27.79
CA ASP A 221 39.90 28.26 -27.13
C ASP A 221 40.21 27.12 -28.12
N GLU A 222 39.62 27.10 -29.31
CA GLU A 222 39.91 26.13 -30.39
C GLU A 222 39.59 26.81 -31.75
N PRO A 223 40.59 27.12 -32.60
CA PRO A 223 40.32 27.51 -33.98
C PRO A 223 39.79 26.27 -34.72
N THR A 224 38.47 26.08 -34.67
CA THR A 224 37.77 24.91 -35.21
C THR A 224 38.22 24.61 -36.63
N GLU A 225 38.44 23.34 -36.98
CA GLU A 225 38.74 22.86 -38.33
C GLU A 225 37.75 23.35 -39.41
N VAL A 226 36.55 23.79 -39.00
CA VAL A 226 35.52 24.40 -39.86
C VAL A 226 36.01 25.73 -40.45
N ASP A 227 36.90 26.46 -39.77
CA ASP A 227 37.50 27.71 -40.24
C ASP A 227 38.60 27.48 -41.30
N LYS A 228 39.06 26.23 -41.50
CA LYS A 228 39.94 25.86 -42.62
C LYS A 228 39.17 25.69 -43.93
N THR A 229 37.83 25.59 -43.88
CA THR A 229 36.97 25.35 -45.04
C THR A 229 36.36 26.67 -45.53
N GLY A 230 37.21 27.66 -45.83
CA GLY A 230 37.06 28.65 -46.91
C GLY A 230 35.86 29.60 -47.03
N ASP A 231 34.71 29.41 -46.37
CA ASP A 231 33.47 30.04 -46.86
C ASP A 231 32.93 31.22 -46.02
N LYS A 232 33.50 31.51 -44.85
CA LYS A 232 33.14 32.72 -44.07
C LYS A 232 34.37 33.25 -43.33
N GLU A 233 35.14 34.13 -43.97
CA GLU A 233 36.09 35.01 -43.27
C GLU A 233 35.30 35.83 -42.25
N PHE A 234 35.24 35.35 -41.02
CA PHE A 234 34.77 36.15 -39.90
C PHE A 234 35.89 37.13 -39.58
N GLU A 235 35.74 38.38 -40.02
CA GLU A 235 36.57 39.47 -39.54
C GLU A 235 36.31 39.61 -38.03
N LEU A 236 37.18 39.03 -37.21
CA LEU A 236 37.18 39.25 -35.76
C LEU A 236 37.40 40.75 -35.54
N GLU A 237 36.29 41.43 -35.27
CA GLU A 237 36.27 42.83 -34.92
C GLU A 237 36.57 42.95 -33.42
N ASP A 238 37.15 44.08 -33.02
CA ASP A 238 37.48 44.37 -31.63
C ASP A 238 36.23 44.23 -30.70
N PRO A 239 36.26 43.43 -29.62
CA PRO A 239 35.14 43.28 -28.68
C PRO A 239 34.54 44.59 -28.19
N PHE A 240 35.35 45.66 -28.09
CA PHE A 240 34.87 46.99 -27.75
C PHE A 240 33.88 47.57 -28.77
N LYS A 241 33.99 47.22 -30.06
CA LYS A 241 33.06 47.68 -31.11
C LYS A 241 31.68 47.05 -30.96
N TYR A 242 31.58 45.82 -30.45
CA TYR A 242 30.30 45.14 -30.27
C TYR A 242 29.47 45.70 -29.11
N ILE A 243 30.13 46.32 -28.13
CA ILE A 243 29.48 46.87 -26.93
C ILE A 243 29.12 48.35 -27.10
N ARG A 244 29.74 49.06 -28.05
CA ARG A 244 29.46 50.47 -28.30
C ARG A 244 28.11 50.68 -28.99
N ASN A 245 27.39 51.71 -28.57
CA ASN A 245 26.12 52.17 -29.13
C ASN A 245 24.90 51.24 -28.93
N LEU A 246 24.92 50.37 -27.93
CA LEU A 246 23.73 49.60 -27.53
C LEU A 246 22.66 50.50 -26.89
N THR A 247 21.40 50.06 -26.94
CA THR A 247 20.34 50.70 -26.17
C THR A 247 20.44 50.34 -24.68
N ILE A 248 19.81 51.12 -23.81
CA ILE A 248 19.82 50.86 -22.36
C ILE A 248 19.26 49.46 -22.06
N ASP A 249 18.19 49.05 -22.76
CA ASP A 249 17.54 47.76 -22.60
C ASP A 249 18.48 46.63 -23.08
N ASP A 250 19.20 46.83 -24.19
CA ASP A 250 20.18 45.84 -24.68
C ASP A 250 21.37 45.65 -23.73
N TYR A 251 21.77 46.69 -22.99
CA TYR A 251 22.80 46.54 -21.94
C TYR A 251 22.28 45.71 -20.76
N GLU A 252 21.02 45.88 -20.37
CA GLU A 252 20.39 45.08 -19.30
C GLU A 252 20.30 43.60 -19.71
N ASP A 253 19.82 43.32 -20.92
CA ASP A 253 19.85 41.99 -21.54
C ASP A 253 21.27 41.40 -21.53
N LEU A 254 22.26 42.19 -21.97
CA LEU A 254 23.67 41.75 -22.03
C LEU A 254 24.21 41.37 -20.64
N PHE A 255 23.87 42.11 -19.58
CA PHE A 255 24.29 41.76 -18.22
C PHE A 255 23.65 40.47 -17.71
N GLU A 256 22.40 40.20 -18.07
CA GLU A 256 21.73 38.93 -17.73
C GLU A 256 22.34 37.76 -18.49
N ASP A 257 22.57 37.93 -19.79
CA ASP A 257 23.19 36.93 -20.65
C ASP A 257 24.61 36.59 -20.18
N ILE A 258 25.44 37.59 -19.83
CA ILE A 258 26.80 37.35 -19.29
C ILE A 258 26.76 36.56 -17.98
N LYS A 259 25.78 36.80 -17.09
CA LYS A 259 25.63 36.01 -15.86
C LYS A 259 25.33 34.54 -16.15
N VAL A 260 24.56 34.25 -17.20
CA VAL A 260 24.28 32.87 -17.64
C VAL A 260 25.53 32.24 -18.25
N CYS A 261 26.22 32.94 -19.16
CA CYS A 261 27.46 32.47 -19.78
C CYS A 261 28.55 32.16 -18.74
N ARG A 262 28.73 33.02 -17.72
CA ARG A 262 29.69 32.77 -16.64
C ARG A 262 29.41 31.47 -15.86
N LYS A 263 28.14 31.10 -15.70
CA LYS A 263 27.78 29.82 -15.05
C LYS A 263 28.12 28.62 -15.91
N ILE A 264 28.06 28.77 -17.23
CA ILE A 264 28.33 27.72 -18.22
C ILE A 264 29.86 27.56 -18.43
N ASP A 265 30.59 28.65 -18.63
CA ASP A 265 32.04 28.65 -18.91
C ASP A 265 32.90 28.37 -17.66
N GLY A 266 32.34 28.63 -16.47
CA GLY A 266 33.04 28.46 -15.20
C GLY A 266 34.18 29.47 -15.01
N ILE A 267 35.33 29.00 -14.52
CA ILE A 267 36.46 29.85 -14.10
C ILE A 267 37.35 30.26 -15.29
N LYS A 268 37.32 29.51 -16.41
CA LYS A 268 38.30 29.66 -17.50
C LYS A 268 38.31 31.05 -18.14
N ASN A 269 37.12 31.60 -18.39
CA ASN A 269 36.93 32.87 -19.07
C ASN A 269 36.35 33.95 -18.14
N ALA A 270 36.49 33.76 -16.81
CA ALA A 270 35.91 34.66 -15.83
C ALA A 270 36.46 36.10 -15.96
N ASP A 271 37.78 36.25 -16.16
CA ASP A 271 38.42 37.56 -16.29
C ASP A 271 37.91 38.33 -17.51
N PHE A 272 37.72 37.63 -18.65
CA PHE A 272 37.14 38.21 -19.85
C PHE A 272 35.73 38.74 -19.60
N TRP A 273 34.88 37.97 -18.94
CA TRP A 273 33.53 38.40 -18.63
C TRP A 273 33.49 39.59 -17.66
N GLU A 274 34.40 39.66 -16.68
CA GLU A 274 34.53 40.81 -15.76
C GLU A 274 34.99 42.07 -16.49
N ASP A 275 35.94 41.95 -17.42
CA ASP A 275 36.39 43.06 -18.26
C ASP A 275 35.24 43.59 -19.12
N ILE A 276 34.48 42.70 -19.76
CA ILE A 276 33.31 43.05 -20.59
C ILE A 276 32.21 43.72 -19.74
N ILE A 277 31.94 43.23 -18.53
CA ILE A 277 31.01 43.86 -17.59
C ILE A 277 31.46 45.28 -17.25
N THR A 278 32.76 45.46 -16.97
CA THR A 278 33.33 46.76 -16.64
C THR A 278 33.15 47.75 -17.79
N ILE A 279 33.45 47.32 -19.02
CA ILE A 279 33.29 48.12 -20.23
C ILE A 279 31.81 48.48 -20.46
N ALA A 280 30.93 47.47 -20.43
CA ALA A 280 29.50 47.68 -20.60
C ALA A 280 28.92 48.61 -19.52
N SER A 281 29.43 48.56 -18.29
CA SER A 281 28.99 49.44 -17.21
C SER A 281 29.39 50.91 -17.43
N ASP A 282 30.59 51.17 -17.96
CA ASP A 282 31.01 52.54 -18.29
C ASP A 282 30.24 53.08 -19.50
N GLU A 283 30.04 52.26 -20.54
CA GLU A 283 29.24 52.64 -21.70
C GLU A 283 27.76 52.85 -21.34
N LEU A 284 27.17 52.04 -20.45
CA LEU A 284 25.83 52.28 -19.92
C LEU A 284 25.76 53.58 -19.13
N ARG A 285 26.80 53.89 -18.33
CA ARG A 285 26.88 55.16 -17.60
C ARG A 285 26.93 56.33 -18.59
N ARG A 286 27.72 56.23 -19.65
CA ARG A 286 27.81 57.24 -20.73
C ARG A 286 26.50 57.40 -21.49
N ALA A 287 25.82 56.31 -21.82
CA ALA A 287 24.51 56.32 -22.48
C ALA A 287 23.43 56.97 -21.59
N LYS A 288 23.52 56.77 -20.26
CA LYS A 288 22.63 57.42 -19.30
C LYS A 288 22.94 58.90 -19.10
N THR A 289 24.21 59.32 -19.14
CA THR A 289 24.57 60.75 -19.06
C THR A 289 24.20 61.47 -20.35
N SER A 290 24.45 60.90 -21.52
CA SER A 290 24.07 61.50 -22.80
C SER A 290 22.55 61.68 -22.94
N LYS A 291 21.75 60.72 -22.44
CA LYS A 291 20.30 60.84 -22.37
C LYS A 291 19.82 61.94 -21.40
N LYS A 292 20.60 62.23 -20.34
CA LYS A 292 20.31 63.32 -19.38
C LYS A 292 20.76 64.69 -19.87
N GLU A 293 21.85 64.73 -20.65
CA GLU A 293 22.40 65.96 -21.23
C GLU A 293 21.72 66.36 -22.55
N ALA A 294 20.92 65.46 -23.14
CA ALA A 294 20.03 65.82 -24.24
C ALA A 294 19.09 66.96 -23.81
N PRO A 295 19.07 68.11 -24.52
CA PRO A 295 18.20 69.22 -24.15
C PRO A 295 16.76 68.72 -24.15
N THR A 296 16.04 68.95 -23.05
CA THR A 296 14.61 68.64 -22.98
C THR A 296 13.89 69.25 -24.18
N GLN A 297 12.88 68.56 -24.71
CA GLN A 297 12.13 69.00 -25.91
C GLN A 297 11.64 70.46 -25.82
N VAL A 298 11.40 70.95 -24.60
CA VAL A 298 11.07 72.35 -24.29
C VAL A 298 12.21 73.30 -24.65
N VAL A 299 13.43 73.00 -24.20
CA VAL A 299 14.64 73.80 -24.49
C VAL A 299 14.99 73.72 -25.98
N GLN A 300 14.78 72.56 -26.61
CA GLN A 300 14.95 72.38 -28.06
C GLN A 300 13.97 73.24 -28.87
N GLY A 301 12.70 73.26 -28.48
CA GLY A 301 11.68 74.12 -29.08
C GLY A 301 11.94 75.62 -28.87
N ASP A 302 12.52 76.00 -27.73
CA ASP A 302 12.89 77.39 -27.46
C ASP A 302 14.13 77.82 -28.25
N ILE A 303 15.11 76.95 -28.43
CA ILE A 303 16.26 77.18 -29.32
C ILE A 303 15.78 77.38 -30.78
N GLU A 304 14.88 76.53 -31.28
CA GLU A 304 14.33 76.66 -32.63
C GLU A 304 13.53 77.95 -32.83
N LYS A 305 12.80 78.42 -31.81
CA LYS A 305 12.12 79.71 -31.83
C LYS A 305 13.12 80.88 -31.88
N VAL A 306 14.19 80.83 -31.10
CA VAL A 306 15.23 81.86 -31.11
C VAL A 306 15.90 81.96 -32.49
N TYR A 307 16.18 80.83 -33.13
CA TYR A 307 16.75 80.83 -34.49
C TYR A 307 15.75 81.21 -35.59
N LYS A 308 14.44 81.01 -35.40
CA LYS A 308 13.40 81.47 -36.34
C LYS A 308 13.15 82.98 -36.31
N VAL A 309 13.51 83.67 -35.22
CA VAL A 309 13.28 85.12 -35.05
C VAL A 309 14.42 85.97 -35.66
N CYS A 310 15.55 85.36 -36.03
CA CYS A 310 16.71 86.07 -36.62
C CYS A 310 16.80 86.04 -38.16
N LYS A 311 15.67 85.90 -38.88
CA LYS A 311 15.60 86.08 -40.34
C LYS A 311 14.67 87.23 -40.68
#